data_AF-A0A811UCZ8-F1
#
_entry.id   AF-A0A811UCZ8-F1
#
_cell.length_a   1.000
_cell.length_b   1.000
_cell.length_c   1.000
_cell.angle_alpha   90.00
_cell.angle_beta   90.00
_cell.angle_gamma   90.00
#
_symmetry.space_group_name_H-M   'P 1'
#
loop_
_entity.id
_entity.type
_entity.pdbx_description
1 polymer ?
#
loop_
_entity_poly.entity_id
_entity_poly.type
_entity_poly.pdbx_seq_one_letter_code
_entity_poly.pdbx_strand_id
1 'polypeptide(L)'
;MNVMRKLRGNATGGGSPTATGGGGGGGGTVGTTANGNISGAVGTRVGDEISTATTDARIQISLHTLKQLFNEYTHPKEALSEHERDMKLYQMLPLFCKVFSTCPAADMSEKFWDVVAFCQQVSRLMVSEIRKRASNQSTEAASIAIVKFLEIETTEETSSGWMLLSTLNLLANGDVSLIQVMWLCSSGGKSAQTNEM
;
A
#
# COMPACT_ATOMS: atom_id res chain seq x y z
N MET A 1 23.25 10.71 47.10
CA MET A 1 24.22 11.21 46.10
C MET A 1 23.48 11.42 44.78
N ASN A 2 22.93 12.61 44.55
CA ASN A 2 22.27 12.96 43.29
C ASN A 2 22.98 14.19 42.73
N VAL A 3 23.83 13.98 41.74
CA VAL A 3 24.64 15.01 41.09
C VAL A 3 24.05 15.34 39.71
N MET A 4 23.63 16.60 39.59
CA MET A 4 23.81 17.51 38.46
C MET A 4 23.18 17.19 37.10
N ARG A 5 22.27 18.09 36.69
CA ARG A 5 22.30 18.68 35.35
C ARG A 5 21.69 20.09 35.36
N LYS A 6 22.53 21.11 35.17
CA LYS A 6 22.15 22.50 34.89
C LYS A 6 23.16 23.10 33.89
N LEU A 7 22.64 24.05 33.11
CA LEU A 7 23.27 25.05 32.21
C LEU A 7 23.33 24.60 30.74
N ARG A 8 22.62 25.22 29.78
CA ARG A 8 22.41 26.63 29.34
C ARG A 8 23.44 27.11 28.32
N GLY A 9 22.93 27.39 27.10
CA GLY A 9 23.24 28.53 26.22
C GLY A 9 24.57 28.53 25.43
N ASN A 10 24.54 28.85 24.14
CA ASN A 10 24.72 30.22 23.61
C ASN A 10 24.79 30.24 22.06
N ALA A 11 24.58 31.44 21.54
CA ALA A 11 24.35 31.94 20.19
C ALA A 11 25.51 31.94 19.15
N THR A 12 25.08 32.23 17.90
CA THR A 12 25.67 33.12 16.86
C THR A 12 26.81 32.69 15.91
N GLY A 13 26.62 33.11 14.64
CA GLY A 13 27.60 33.23 13.55
C GLY A 13 27.14 32.46 12.30
N GLY A 14 26.87 33.01 11.12
CA GLY A 14 27.31 34.25 10.46
C GLY A 14 27.90 33.84 9.09
N GLY A 15 27.40 34.41 7.98
CA GLY A 15 28.07 34.32 6.66
C GLY A 15 27.16 34.15 5.43
N SER A 16 26.88 35.24 4.73
CA SER A 16 26.73 35.28 3.26
C SER A 16 28.15 35.44 2.64
N PRO A 17 28.43 35.27 1.31
CA PRO A 17 27.77 36.00 0.21
C PRO A 17 27.69 35.30 -1.19
N THR A 18 27.03 35.99 -2.14
CA THR A 18 27.26 36.02 -3.62
C THR A 18 26.96 34.72 -4.43
N ALA A 19 26.46 34.69 -5.67
CA ALA A 19 26.28 35.69 -6.74
C ALA A 19 25.40 35.12 -7.89
N THR A 20 24.67 36.02 -8.58
CA THR A 20 24.59 36.15 -10.06
C THR A 20 23.68 35.28 -10.95
N GLY A 21 22.84 35.98 -11.73
CA GLY A 21 22.51 35.72 -13.15
C GLY A 21 21.19 34.98 -13.38
N GLY A 22 20.08 35.63 -13.76
CA GLY A 22 19.82 36.24 -15.08
C GLY A 22 18.92 35.26 -15.87
N GLY A 23 17.84 35.58 -16.57
CA GLY A 23 17.20 36.79 -17.09
C GLY A 23 16.36 36.30 -18.29
N GLY A 24 15.14 36.81 -18.50
CA GLY A 24 14.38 36.46 -19.71
C GLY A 24 12.87 36.64 -19.58
N GLY A 25 12.40 37.89 -19.70
CA GLY A 25 10.99 38.22 -19.83
C GLY A 25 10.73 39.04 -21.10
N GLY A 26 9.61 38.74 -21.76
CA GLY A 26 8.69 39.75 -22.28
C GLY A 26 8.86 40.24 -23.72
N GLY A 27 7.90 39.86 -24.57
CA GLY A 27 7.55 40.49 -25.86
C GLY A 27 7.00 39.42 -26.81
N GLY A 28 5.75 39.39 -27.25
CA GLY A 28 4.73 40.43 -27.40
C GLY A 28 4.38 40.52 -28.88
N THR A 29 3.32 39.85 -29.35
CA THR A 29 2.65 40.17 -30.62
C THR A 29 1.17 39.75 -30.56
N VAL A 30 0.30 40.75 -30.68
CA VAL A 30 -1.13 40.61 -30.97
C VAL A 30 -1.28 40.65 -32.49
N GLY A 31 -1.99 39.67 -33.05
CA GLY A 31 -2.29 39.58 -34.48
C GLY A 31 -3.64 38.89 -34.70
N THR A 32 -4.59 39.67 -35.20
CA THR A 32 -5.99 39.34 -35.53
C THR A 32 -6.10 38.44 -36.77
N THR A 33 -7.19 37.65 -36.86
CA THR A 33 -8.09 37.47 -38.06
C THR A 33 -8.40 36.02 -38.47
N ALA A 34 -9.66 35.65 -38.25
CA ALA A 34 -10.65 34.97 -39.12
C ALA A 34 -10.45 33.56 -39.75
N ASN A 35 -11.50 32.75 -39.50
CA ASN A 35 -12.31 31.95 -40.45
C ASN A 35 -11.74 30.66 -41.06
N GLY A 36 -12.49 29.56 -40.94
CA GLY A 36 -12.24 28.34 -41.73
C GLY A 36 -12.77 27.04 -41.13
N ASN A 37 -14.06 26.80 -41.33
CA ASN A 37 -14.75 25.52 -41.46
C ASN A 37 -13.85 24.26 -41.55
N ILE A 38 -13.95 23.33 -40.58
CA ILE A 38 -13.55 21.93 -40.79
C ILE A 38 -14.71 20.97 -40.54
N SER A 39 -14.99 20.23 -41.60
CA SER A 39 -15.97 19.18 -41.76
C SER A 39 -15.82 18.05 -40.75
N GLY A 40 -16.93 17.38 -40.48
CA GLY A 40 -17.04 16.25 -39.58
C GLY A 40 -15.99 15.17 -39.81
N ALA A 41 -15.27 14.85 -38.75
CA ALA A 41 -14.65 13.55 -38.56
C ALA A 41 -15.51 12.80 -37.53
N VAL A 42 -16.40 11.93 -38.02
CA VAL A 42 -16.78 10.73 -37.28
C VAL A 42 -15.51 9.89 -37.20
N GLY A 43 -14.68 10.20 -36.21
CA GLY A 43 -13.58 9.35 -35.77
C GLY A 43 -14.18 8.26 -34.90
N THR A 44 -14.35 7.09 -35.48
CA THR A 44 -14.79 5.88 -34.80
C THR A 44 -13.85 5.61 -33.62
N ARG A 45 -14.40 5.66 -32.41
CA ARG A 45 -13.76 5.49 -31.09
C ARG A 45 -13.29 4.05 -30.79
N VAL A 46 -12.90 3.30 -31.82
CA VAL A 46 -12.57 1.86 -31.76
C VAL A 46 -11.31 1.57 -30.95
N GLY A 47 -10.49 2.59 -30.66
CA GLY A 47 -9.25 2.43 -29.89
C GLY A 47 -9.45 2.25 -28.38
N ASP A 48 -10.55 2.73 -27.80
CA ASP A 48 -10.74 2.72 -26.34
C ASP A 48 -11.28 1.37 -25.83
N GLU A 49 -12.17 0.73 -26.60
CA GLU A 49 -12.85 -0.52 -26.20
C GLU A 49 -11.92 -1.74 -26.22
N ILE A 50 -10.96 -1.80 -27.16
CA ILE A 50 -10.00 -2.91 -27.23
C ILE A 50 -9.00 -2.84 -26.06
N SER A 51 -8.59 -1.63 -25.67
CA SER A 51 -7.67 -1.40 -24.55
C SER A 51 -8.31 -1.67 -23.19
N THR A 52 -9.58 -1.31 -23.01
CA THR A 52 -10.35 -1.65 -21.79
C THR A 52 -10.63 -3.14 -21.70
N ALA A 53 -11.07 -3.80 -22.78
CA ALA A 53 -11.32 -5.24 -22.78
C ALA A 53 -10.05 -6.07 -22.48
N THR A 54 -8.90 -5.66 -23.03
CA THR A 54 -7.61 -6.32 -22.75
C THR A 54 -7.17 -6.12 -21.30
N THR A 55 -7.46 -4.96 -20.71
CA THR A 55 -7.17 -4.66 -19.30
C THR A 55 -8.06 -5.49 -18.37
N ASP A 56 -9.35 -5.58 -18.67
CA ASP A 56 -10.29 -6.40 -17.91
C ASP A 56 -9.85 -7.87 -17.91
N ALA A 57 -9.47 -8.42 -19.06
CA ALA A 57 -8.94 -9.79 -19.15
C ALA A 57 -7.70 -10.01 -18.26
N ARG A 58 -6.78 -9.04 -18.19
CA ARG A 58 -5.59 -9.12 -17.31
C ARG A 58 -5.97 -9.06 -15.82
N ILE A 59 -6.98 -8.27 -15.47
CA ILE A 59 -7.51 -8.18 -14.10
C ILE A 59 -8.18 -9.52 -13.73
N GLN A 60 -8.98 -10.11 -14.61
CA GLN A 60 -9.62 -11.40 -14.38
C GLN A 60 -8.60 -12.52 -14.17
N ILE A 61 -7.53 -12.55 -14.98
CA ILE A 61 -6.42 -13.50 -14.78
C ILE A 61 -5.76 -13.30 -13.41
N SER A 62 -5.52 -12.04 -13.02
CA SER A 62 -4.92 -11.72 -11.72
C SER A 62 -5.80 -12.18 -10.55
N LEU A 63 -7.12 -12.00 -10.67
CA LEU A 63 -8.09 -12.47 -9.68
C LEU A 63 -8.15 -13.99 -9.61
N HIS A 64 -8.13 -14.68 -10.75
CA HIS A 64 -8.08 -16.14 -10.80
C HIS A 64 -6.83 -16.66 -10.10
N THR A 65 -5.65 -16.11 -10.42
CA THR A 65 -4.38 -16.49 -9.80
C THR A 65 -4.39 -16.21 -8.30
N LEU A 66 -4.92 -15.07 -7.85
CA LEU A 66 -5.06 -14.76 -6.43
C LEU A 66 -5.90 -15.82 -5.70
N LYS A 67 -7.07 -16.16 -6.25
CA LYS A 67 -7.96 -17.19 -5.66
C LYS A 67 -7.27 -18.54 -5.57
N GLN A 68 -6.58 -18.95 -6.63
CA GLN A 68 -5.86 -20.22 -6.66
C GLN A 68 -4.74 -20.25 -5.61
N LEU A 69 -3.92 -19.21 -5.54
CA LEU A 69 -2.84 -19.10 -4.56
C LEU A 69 -3.37 -19.09 -3.12
N PHE A 70 -4.50 -18.41 -2.87
CA PHE A 70 -5.11 -18.39 -1.55
C PHE A 70 -5.68 -19.76 -1.18
N ASN A 71 -6.32 -20.46 -2.12
CA ASN A 71 -6.81 -21.82 -1.90
C ASN A 71 -5.67 -22.82 -1.60
N GLU A 72 -4.53 -22.69 -2.28
CA GLU A 72 -3.33 -23.48 -1.98
C GLU A 72 -2.70 -23.12 -0.62
N TYR A 73 -2.87 -21.87 -0.17
CA TYR A 73 -2.41 -21.41 1.13
C TYR A 73 -3.30 -21.93 2.28
N THR A 74 -4.62 -21.99 2.08
CA THR A 74 -5.58 -22.49 3.08
C THR A 74 -5.62 -24.01 3.14
N HIS A 75 -5.39 -24.68 2.00
CA HIS A 75 -5.36 -26.14 1.88
C HIS A 75 -4.01 -26.64 1.35
N PRO A 76 -2.91 -26.43 2.10
CA PRO A 76 -1.60 -26.84 1.64
C PRO A 76 -1.47 -28.37 1.70
N LYS A 77 -0.79 -28.94 0.69
CA LYS A 77 -0.54 -30.40 0.62
C LYS A 77 0.42 -30.88 1.71
N GLU A 78 1.32 -29.99 2.12
CA GLU A 78 2.30 -30.20 3.19
C GLU A 78 2.21 -29.03 4.17
N ALA A 79 2.47 -29.28 5.45
CA ALA A 79 2.42 -28.23 6.47
C ALA A 79 3.43 -27.12 6.15
N LEU A 80 2.93 -25.90 5.93
CA LEU A 80 3.77 -24.73 5.66
C LEU A 80 4.35 -24.16 6.95
N SER A 81 5.64 -23.84 6.93
CA SER A 81 6.27 -23.04 7.98
C SER A 81 5.71 -21.62 8.01
N GLU A 82 5.90 -20.91 9.12
CA GLU A 82 5.47 -19.50 9.24
C GLU A 82 6.11 -18.61 8.17
N HIS A 83 7.40 -18.79 7.91
CA HIS A 83 8.12 -18.05 6.87
C HIS A 83 7.54 -18.32 5.47
N GLU A 84 7.21 -19.57 5.13
CA GLU A 84 6.61 -19.91 3.84
C GLU A 84 5.20 -19.33 3.70
N ARG A 85 4.43 -19.31 4.78
CA ARG A 85 3.12 -18.64 4.80
C ARG A 85 3.27 -17.14 4.52
N ASP A 86 4.22 -16.49 5.17
CA ASP A 86 4.47 -15.05 4.95
C ASP A 86 4.91 -14.77 3.52
N MET A 87 5.83 -15.57 2.96
CA MET A 87 6.27 -15.46 1.56
C MET A 87 5.12 -15.64 0.56
N LYS A 88 4.24 -16.62 0.78
CA LYS A 88 3.05 -16.80 -0.06
C LYS A 88 2.11 -15.60 0.03
N LEU A 89 1.89 -15.04 1.23
CA LEU A 89 1.08 -13.84 1.37
C LEU A 89 1.68 -12.66 0.60
N TYR A 90 3.00 -12.42 0.73
CA TYR A 90 3.69 -11.36 -0.02
C TYR A 90 3.54 -11.49 -1.54
N GLN A 91 3.53 -12.72 -2.07
CA GLN A 91 3.27 -12.97 -3.50
C GLN A 91 1.84 -12.63 -3.92
N MET A 92 0.86 -12.73 -3.00
CA MET A 92 -0.55 -12.44 -3.27
C MET A 92 -0.88 -10.94 -3.21
N LEU A 93 -0.17 -10.16 -2.40
CA LEU A 93 -0.41 -8.71 -2.25
C LEU A 93 -0.45 -7.93 -3.58
N PRO A 94 0.53 -8.07 -4.50
CA PRO A 94 0.50 -7.34 -5.77
C PRO A 94 -0.67 -7.76 -6.67
N LEU A 95 -1.11 -9.01 -6.61
CA LEU A 95 -2.30 -9.46 -7.34
C LEU A 95 -3.56 -8.83 -6.76
N PHE A 96 -3.68 -8.80 -5.44
CA PHE A 96 -4.79 -8.15 -4.75
C PHE A 96 -4.87 -6.67 -5.09
N CYS A 97 -3.76 -5.93 -4.93
CA CYS A 97 -3.71 -4.51 -5.28
C CYS A 97 -4.07 -4.26 -6.75
N LYS A 98 -3.56 -5.10 -7.66
CA LYS A 98 -3.86 -4.98 -9.09
C LYS A 98 -5.35 -5.15 -9.41
N VAL A 99 -6.01 -6.12 -8.77
CA VAL A 99 -7.44 -6.38 -9.00
C VAL A 99 -8.32 -5.32 -8.35
N PHE A 100 -8.03 -4.98 -7.09
CA PHE A 100 -8.94 -4.18 -6.27
C PHE A 100 -8.62 -2.68 -6.25
N SER A 101 -7.52 -2.23 -6.87
CA SER A 101 -7.26 -0.78 -7.05
C SER A 101 -8.23 -0.10 -8.01
N THR A 102 -8.84 -0.86 -8.93
CA THR A 102 -9.81 -0.35 -9.91
C THR A 102 -11.23 -0.89 -9.69
N CYS A 103 -11.41 -1.76 -8.70
CA CYS A 103 -12.69 -2.36 -8.33
C CYS A 103 -13.35 -1.54 -7.21
N PRO A 104 -14.65 -1.22 -7.28
CA PRO A 104 -15.37 -0.67 -6.14
C PRO A 104 -15.25 -1.60 -4.93
N ALA A 105 -15.06 -1.02 -3.75
CA ALA A 105 -14.85 -1.81 -2.53
C ALA A 105 -16.07 -2.65 -2.13
N ALA A 106 -17.29 -2.21 -2.49
CA ALA A 106 -18.53 -2.94 -2.28
C ALA A 106 -18.58 -4.29 -3.02
N ASP A 107 -17.90 -4.39 -4.16
CA ASP A 107 -17.90 -5.61 -5.00
C ASP A 107 -16.81 -6.61 -4.57
N MET A 108 -15.96 -6.22 -3.61
CA MET A 108 -14.79 -7.00 -3.21
C MET A 108 -15.17 -8.36 -2.64
N SER A 109 -16.17 -8.36 -1.75
CA SER A 109 -16.71 -9.57 -1.10
C SER A 109 -17.41 -10.50 -2.10
N GLU A 110 -18.03 -9.95 -3.15
CA GLU A 110 -18.64 -10.73 -4.23
C GLU A 110 -17.57 -11.38 -5.13
N LYS A 111 -16.56 -10.61 -5.53
CA LYS A 111 -15.49 -11.10 -6.40
C LYS A 111 -14.55 -12.05 -5.69
N PHE A 112 -14.33 -11.89 -4.39
CA PHE A 112 -13.44 -12.73 -3.60
C PHE A 112 -14.11 -13.14 -2.29
N TRP A 113 -14.85 -14.24 -2.33
CA TRP A 113 -15.61 -14.77 -1.19
C TRP A 113 -14.76 -15.04 0.07
N ASP A 114 -13.47 -15.31 -0.11
CA ASP A 114 -12.48 -15.51 0.96
C ASP A 114 -11.86 -14.20 1.49
N VAL A 115 -12.36 -13.02 1.08
CA VAL A 115 -11.75 -11.73 1.44
C VAL A 115 -11.61 -11.54 2.94
N VAL A 116 -12.54 -12.04 3.74
CA VAL A 116 -12.50 -11.93 5.21
C VAL A 116 -11.33 -12.74 5.78
N ALA A 117 -11.15 -13.98 5.31
CA ALA A 117 -10.05 -14.84 5.72
C ALA A 117 -8.70 -14.28 5.24
N PHE A 118 -8.65 -13.75 4.01
CA PHE A 118 -7.47 -13.08 3.48
C PHE A 118 -7.11 -11.85 4.32
N CYS A 119 -8.09 -10.99 4.64
CA CYS A 119 -7.93 -9.82 5.48
C CYS A 119 -7.35 -10.18 6.85
N GLN A 120 -7.82 -11.29 7.45
CA GLN A 120 -7.28 -11.79 8.70
C GLN A 120 -5.79 -12.11 8.59
N GLN A 121 -5.37 -12.85 7.55
CA GLN A 121 -3.96 -13.23 7.41
C GLN A 121 -3.06 -12.03 7.11
N VAL A 122 -3.51 -11.10 6.26
CA VAL A 122 -2.78 -9.86 5.96
C VAL A 122 -2.64 -8.98 7.20
N SER A 123 -3.69 -8.88 8.02
CA SER A 123 -3.65 -8.15 9.30
C SER A 123 -2.66 -8.79 10.27
N ARG A 124 -2.63 -10.13 10.36
CA ARG A 124 -1.68 -10.87 11.22
C ARG A 124 -0.24 -10.63 10.79
N LEU A 125 0.00 -10.66 9.48
CA LEU A 125 1.31 -10.40 8.90
C LEU A 125 1.78 -8.99 9.25
N MET A 126 0.94 -7.97 9.10
CA MET A 126 1.28 -6.58 9.48
C MET A 126 1.62 -6.48 10.96
N VAL A 127 0.80 -7.05 11.85
CA VAL A 127 1.07 -7.03 13.29
C VAL A 127 2.39 -7.74 13.63
N SER A 128 2.68 -8.89 12.99
CA SER A 128 3.93 -9.63 13.17
C SER A 128 5.14 -8.78 12.76
N GLU A 129 5.09 -8.17 11.57
CA GLU A 129 6.17 -7.37 11.02
C GLU A 129 6.46 -6.10 11.82
N ILE A 130 5.42 -5.43 12.34
CA ILE A 130 5.56 -4.27 13.24
C ILE A 130 6.18 -4.71 14.58
N ARG A 131 5.69 -5.80 15.18
CA ARG A 131 6.23 -6.33 16.44
C ARG A 131 7.69 -6.73 16.29
N LYS A 132 8.05 -7.39 15.19
CA LYS A 132 9.41 -7.82 14.89
C LYS A 132 10.39 -6.63 14.89
N ARG A 133 10.00 -5.52 14.24
CA ARG A 133 10.81 -4.29 14.15
C ARG A 133 10.85 -3.49 15.45
N ALA A 134 9.79 -3.54 16.25
CA ALA A 134 9.76 -2.87 17.54
C ALA A 134 10.47 -3.67 18.64
N SER A 135 10.58 -4.99 18.50
CA SER A 135 11.09 -5.87 19.56
C SER A 135 12.56 -5.57 19.89
N ASN A 136 12.86 -5.41 21.19
CA ASN A 136 14.20 -5.16 21.70
C ASN A 136 14.90 -3.91 21.11
N GLN A 137 14.13 -2.94 20.62
CA GLN A 137 14.64 -1.66 20.09
C GLN A 137 14.27 -0.50 21.02
N SER A 138 15.05 0.59 20.96
CA SER A 138 14.61 1.87 21.54
C SER A 138 13.44 2.43 20.74
N THR A 139 12.62 3.31 21.32
CA THR A 139 11.50 3.94 20.62
C THR A 139 11.92 4.60 19.30
N GLU A 140 13.06 5.29 19.31
CA GLU A 140 13.61 5.96 18.13
C GLU A 140 14.04 4.94 17.07
N ALA A 141 14.83 3.93 17.44
CA ALA A 141 15.30 2.91 16.51
C ALA A 141 14.13 2.09 15.93
N ALA A 142 13.15 1.74 16.75
CA ALA A 142 11.92 1.07 16.33
C ALA A 142 11.15 1.90 15.30
N SER A 143 10.98 3.20 15.55
CA SER A 143 10.24 4.09 14.65
C SER A 143 10.91 4.19 13.28
N ILE A 144 12.24 4.32 13.25
CA ILE A 144 13.01 4.40 12.01
C ILE A 144 12.89 3.07 11.24
N ALA A 145 13.01 1.93 11.93
CA ALA A 145 12.90 0.62 11.29
C ALA A 145 11.52 0.37 10.69
N ILE A 146 10.45 0.78 11.38
CA ILE A 146 9.07 0.66 10.89
C ILE A 146 8.86 1.57 9.67
N VAL A 147 9.29 2.83 9.73
CA VAL A 147 9.15 3.76 8.60
C VAL A 147 9.88 3.23 7.37
N LYS A 148 11.15 2.82 7.51
CA LYS A 148 11.92 2.23 6.40
C LYS A 148 11.24 1.03 5.76
N PHE A 149 10.57 0.20 6.55
CA PHE A 149 9.83 -0.94 6.01
C PHE A 149 8.58 -0.53 5.23
N LEU A 150 7.84 0.45 5.72
CA LEU A 150 6.60 0.90 5.09
C LEU A 150 6.84 1.89 3.94
N GLU A 151 8.01 2.50 3.85
CA GLU A 151 8.36 3.49 2.84
C GLU A 151 8.56 2.85 1.46
N ILE A 152 8.26 3.62 0.41
CA ILE A 152 8.54 3.23 -0.97
C ILE A 152 10.00 3.61 -1.26
N GLU A 153 10.89 2.63 -1.34
CA GLU A 153 12.27 2.86 -1.77
C GLU A 153 12.33 3.04 -3.29
N THR A 154 13.02 4.09 -3.77
CA THR A 154 13.09 4.44 -5.20
C THR A 154 13.97 3.50 -6.04
N THR A 155 14.67 2.56 -5.40
CA THR A 155 15.67 1.68 -6.04
C THR A 155 15.24 0.22 -6.20
N GLU A 156 14.16 -0.20 -5.52
CA GLU A 156 13.59 -1.54 -5.67
C GLU A 156 12.11 -1.41 -6.05
N GLU A 157 11.65 -2.20 -7.02
CA GLU A 157 10.25 -2.23 -7.44
C GLU A 157 9.34 -2.61 -6.26
N THR A 158 8.80 -1.59 -5.57
CA THR A 158 7.87 -1.66 -4.43
C THR A 158 8.36 -2.44 -3.18
N SER A 159 8.57 -1.72 -2.08
CA SER A 159 8.82 -2.32 -0.76
C SER A 159 7.73 -3.34 -0.39
N SER A 160 8.14 -4.48 0.18
CA SER A 160 7.24 -5.52 0.69
C SER A 160 6.28 -4.95 1.75
N GLY A 161 6.75 -4.02 2.59
CA GLY A 161 5.92 -3.38 3.62
C GLY A 161 4.93 -2.37 3.06
N TRP A 162 5.31 -1.64 2.01
CA TRP A 162 4.39 -0.75 1.30
C TRP A 162 3.24 -1.54 0.64
N MET A 163 3.55 -2.68 0.01
CA MET A 163 2.52 -3.54 -0.59
C MET A 163 1.54 -4.08 0.46
N LEU A 164 2.06 -4.41 1.64
CA LEU A 164 1.25 -4.85 2.78
C LEU A 164 0.33 -3.73 3.28
N LEU A 165 0.86 -2.51 3.42
CA LEU A 165 0.08 -1.33 3.80
C LEU A 165 -0.98 -0.99 2.75
N SER A 166 -0.63 -1.02 1.48
CA SER A 166 -1.53 -0.75 0.36
C SER A 166 -2.69 -1.75 0.32
N THR A 167 -2.40 -3.03 0.56
CA THR A 167 -3.42 -4.09 0.63
C THR A 167 -4.36 -3.86 1.81
N LEU A 168 -3.83 -3.55 2.99
CA LEU A 168 -4.67 -3.22 4.16
C LEU A 168 -5.51 -1.97 3.93
N ASN A 169 -4.97 -0.96 3.25
CA ASN A 169 -5.73 0.23 2.90
C ASN A 169 -6.91 -0.08 1.98
N LEU A 170 -6.71 -0.93 0.96
CA LEU A 170 -7.80 -1.38 0.09
C LEU A 170 -8.87 -2.17 0.87
N LEU A 171 -8.43 -3.10 1.73
CA LEU A 171 -9.34 -3.89 2.58
C LEU A 171 -10.12 -3.01 3.57
N ALA A 172 -9.51 -1.94 4.10
CA ALA A 172 -10.15 -1.02 5.05
C ALA A 172 -11.26 -0.17 4.40
N ASN A 173 -11.25 -0.03 3.07
CA ASN A 173 -12.32 0.61 2.32
C ASN A 173 -13.51 -0.33 2.03
N GLY A 174 -13.38 -1.62 2.33
CA GLY A 174 -14.44 -2.60 2.15
C GLY A 174 -15.46 -2.60 3.29
N ASP A 175 -16.10 -3.75 3.50
CA ASP A 175 -17.18 -3.90 4.48
C ASP A 175 -16.72 -3.76 5.94
N VAL A 176 -17.65 -3.39 6.82
CA VAL A 176 -17.42 -3.27 8.28
C VAL A 176 -16.88 -4.58 8.89
N SER A 177 -17.22 -5.73 8.32
CA SER A 177 -16.70 -7.04 8.74
C SER A 177 -15.17 -7.14 8.60
N LEU A 178 -14.58 -6.51 7.57
CA LEU A 178 -13.13 -6.48 7.38
C LEU A 178 -12.44 -5.63 8.45
N ILE A 179 -13.04 -4.47 8.79
CA ILE A 179 -12.54 -3.59 9.85
C ILE A 179 -12.56 -4.33 11.20
N GLN A 180 -13.62 -5.09 11.49
CA GLN A 180 -13.71 -5.90 12.71
C GLN A 180 -12.58 -6.93 12.78
N VAL A 181 -12.27 -7.61 11.66
CA VAL A 181 -11.17 -8.58 11.60
C VAL A 181 -9.81 -7.91 11.85
N MET A 182 -9.56 -6.75 11.25
CA MET A 182 -8.32 -5.98 11.50
C MET A 182 -8.17 -5.62 12.98
N TRP A 183 -9.25 -5.18 13.63
CA TRP A 183 -9.26 -4.86 15.04
C TRP A 183 -8.97 -6.08 15.93
N LEU A 184 -9.66 -7.20 15.70
CA LEU A 184 -9.46 -8.46 16.42
C LEU A 184 -8.01 -8.96 16.33
N CYS A 185 -7.38 -8.76 15.19
CA CYS A 185 -6.00 -9.15 14.97
C CYS A 185 -5.00 -8.30 15.77
N SER A 186 -5.28 -7.01 15.94
CA SER A 186 -4.42 -6.07 16.68
C SER A 186 -4.58 -6.22 18.20
N SER A 187 -5.80 -6.48 18.68
CA SER A 187 -6.13 -6.55 20.11
C SER A 187 -5.54 -7.77 20.83
N GLY A 188 -4.91 -8.69 20.11
CA GLY A 188 -4.31 -9.90 20.68
C GLY A 188 -5.39 -10.90 21.08
N GLY A 189 -5.61 -11.89 20.22
CA GLY A 189 -6.42 -13.07 20.53
C GLY A 189 -5.82 -13.87 21.69
N LYS A 190 -6.10 -13.44 22.92
CA LYS A 190 -6.27 -14.34 24.05
C LYS A 190 -7.77 -14.61 24.14
N SER A 191 -8.25 -15.57 23.36
CA SER A 191 -9.46 -16.28 23.76
C SER A 191 -9.15 -16.87 25.14
N ALA A 192 -9.87 -16.37 26.13
CA ALA A 192 -9.83 -16.87 27.48
C ALA A 192 -10.06 -18.38 27.44
N GLN A 193 -9.06 -19.14 27.90
CA GLN A 193 -9.27 -20.47 28.43
C GLN A 193 -10.11 -20.29 29.70
N THR A 194 -11.43 -20.20 29.54
CA THR A 194 -12.38 -20.33 30.63
C THR A 194 -12.45 -21.81 30.94
N ASN A 195 -11.60 -22.19 31.88
CA ASN A 195 -11.67 -23.43 32.61
C ASN A 195 -12.98 -23.39 33.42
N GLU A 196 -14.05 -23.97 32.89
CA GLU A 196 -15.24 -24.28 33.69
C GLU A 196 -14.91 -25.51 34.55
N MET A 197 -14.81 -25.26 35.86
CA MET A 197 -14.91 -26.26 36.94
C MET A 197 -16.37 -26.63 37.17
#